data_AF-R7PAC5-F1
#
_entry.id   AF-R7PAC5-F1
#
_cell.length_a   1.000
_cell.length_b   1.000
_cell.length_c   1.000
_cell.angle_alpha   90.00
_cell.angle_beta   90.00
_cell.angle_gamma   90.00
#
_symmetry.space_group_name_H-M   'P 1'
#
loop_
_entity.id
_entity.type
_entity.pdbx_description
1 polymer ?
#
loop_
_entity_poly.entity_id
_entity_poly.type
_entity_poly.pdbx_seq_one_letter_code
_entity_poly.pdbx_strand_id
1 'polypeptide(L)'
;MKKNIYRHSPLVLLAAVWLAAACHPVDRSGEEPFAPTVRTVGSEVVADSFRLTGQVLLSPNSRVLERGFEYGNDTMKVTVEAYDSTDVFHGYTQTLEPGRYYFTAYARNGIGTSWGDTLYLDVP
;
A
#
# COMPACT_ATOMS: atom_id res chain seq x y z
N MET A 1 -13.28 -17.49 -79.79
CA MET A 1 -12.99 -18.86 -79.34
C MET A 1 -11.83 -18.82 -78.35
N LYS A 2 -11.94 -19.57 -77.24
CA LYS A 2 -11.05 -19.73 -76.06
C LYS A 2 -11.30 -18.81 -74.85
N LYS A 3 -11.90 -19.43 -73.82
CA LYS A 3 -12.02 -19.03 -72.41
C LYS A 3 -10.68 -19.18 -71.70
N ASN A 4 -10.43 -18.41 -70.62
CA ASN A 4 -10.08 -19.01 -69.33
C ASN A 4 -10.18 -18.02 -68.15
N ILE A 5 -10.64 -18.57 -67.02
CA ILE A 5 -10.97 -17.97 -65.72
C ILE A 5 -9.85 -18.31 -64.72
N TYR A 6 -9.81 -17.57 -63.61
CA TYR A 6 -9.23 -17.82 -62.26
C TYR A 6 -7.88 -17.12 -61.97
N ARG A 7 -7.53 -16.58 -60.78
CA ARG A 7 -8.16 -16.14 -59.50
C ARG A 7 -6.97 -15.80 -58.53
N HIS A 8 -7.19 -14.97 -57.50
CA HIS A 8 -6.41 -14.76 -56.25
C HIS A 8 -5.33 -13.64 -56.14
N SER A 9 -5.64 -12.66 -55.26
CA SER A 9 -4.86 -11.95 -54.20
C SER A 9 -3.38 -11.57 -54.41
N PRO A 10 -2.88 -10.42 -53.88
CA PRO A 10 -2.82 -10.24 -52.42
C PRO A 10 -2.86 -8.81 -51.85
N LEU A 11 -3.05 -8.76 -50.52
CA LEU A 11 -2.48 -7.81 -49.56
C LEU A 11 -2.84 -6.30 -49.69
N VAL A 12 -3.86 -5.92 -48.93
CA VAL A 12 -3.79 -4.93 -47.83
C VAL A 12 -2.49 -4.10 -47.82
N LEU A 13 -2.56 -2.85 -48.31
CA LEU A 13 -1.51 -1.86 -48.10
C LEU A 13 -2.08 -0.64 -47.36
N LEU A 14 -1.55 -0.47 -46.14
CA LEU A 14 -1.10 0.77 -45.50
C LEU A 14 -2.11 1.92 -45.27
N ALA A 15 -2.12 2.61 -44.13
CA ALA A 15 -1.42 2.46 -42.86
C ALA A 15 -2.19 3.33 -41.86
N ALA A 16 -2.40 2.80 -40.67
CA ALA A 16 -3.08 3.48 -39.58
C ALA A 16 -2.29 4.71 -39.12
N VAL A 17 -2.95 5.88 -39.11
CA VAL A 17 -2.47 7.07 -38.40
C VAL A 17 -2.68 6.81 -36.91
N TRP A 18 -1.64 6.29 -36.24
CA TRP A 18 -1.61 6.18 -34.79
C TRP A 18 -1.19 7.52 -34.20
N LEU A 19 -2.11 8.14 -33.44
CA LEU A 19 -1.85 9.30 -32.59
C LEU A 19 -0.78 8.93 -31.53
N ALA A 20 0.49 9.17 -31.82
CA ALA A 20 1.55 9.11 -30.83
C ALA A 20 1.67 10.45 -30.09
N ALA A 21 0.67 10.77 -29.26
CA ALA A 21 0.84 11.72 -28.17
C ALA A 21 1.05 10.92 -26.87
N ALA A 22 2.16 10.19 -26.81
CA ALA A 22 2.60 9.53 -25.59
C ALA A 22 4.10 9.74 -25.42
N CYS A 23 4.45 10.17 -24.21
CA CYS A 23 5.78 10.17 -23.62
C CYS A 23 6.70 11.34 -24.04
N HIS A 24 6.61 12.45 -23.32
CA HIS A 24 7.86 13.05 -22.83
C HIS A 24 8.30 12.16 -21.65
N PRO A 25 9.28 11.25 -21.80
CA PRO A 25 9.83 10.54 -20.65
C PRO A 25 10.49 11.59 -19.77
N VAL A 26 9.85 11.91 -18.64
CA VAL A 26 10.52 12.64 -17.58
C VAL A 26 11.59 11.69 -17.06
N ASP A 27 12.85 12.06 -17.19
CA ASP A 27 13.96 11.32 -16.59
C ASP A 27 13.83 11.38 -15.07
N ARG A 28 13.46 10.24 -14.47
CA ARG A 28 13.36 10.04 -13.02
C ARG A 28 14.48 9.13 -12.51
N SER A 29 15.53 8.90 -13.30
CA SER A 29 16.65 8.05 -12.90
C SER A 29 17.36 8.52 -11.63
N GLY A 30 17.25 9.81 -11.28
CA GLY A 30 17.76 10.38 -10.04
C GLY A 30 16.80 10.39 -8.85
N GLU A 31 15.56 9.91 -9.01
CA GLU A 31 14.59 9.84 -7.90
C GLU A 31 14.89 8.66 -6.98
N GLU A 32 15.52 8.93 -5.83
CA GLU A 32 15.86 7.90 -4.84
C GLU A 32 14.60 7.38 -4.12
N PRO A 33 14.44 6.05 -3.96
CA PRO A 33 13.36 5.48 -3.17
C PRO A 33 13.73 5.41 -1.68
N PHE A 34 12.78 5.76 -0.82
CA PHE A 34 12.95 5.72 0.64
C PHE A 34 11.92 4.82 1.31
N ALA A 35 12.25 4.31 2.50
CA ALA A 35 11.28 3.62 3.33
C ALA A 35 10.10 4.57 3.69
N PRO A 36 8.92 4.03 4.07
CA PRO A 36 7.77 4.88 4.34
C PRO A 36 8.00 5.86 5.50
N THR A 37 7.27 6.96 5.53
CA THR A 37 7.12 7.79 6.73
C THR A 37 5.76 7.49 7.33
N VAL A 38 5.70 7.10 8.60
CA VAL A 38 4.50 6.58 9.25
C VAL A 38 4.18 7.39 10.50
N ARG A 39 2.89 7.57 10.79
CA ARG A 39 2.39 8.18 12.01
C ARG A 39 1.39 7.24 12.68
N THR A 40 1.58 6.98 13.97
CA THR A 40 0.54 6.37 14.81
C THR A 40 -0.43 7.47 15.24
N VAL A 41 -1.71 7.33 14.90
CA VAL A 41 -2.70 8.41 15.09
C VAL A 41 -3.40 8.30 16.43
N GLY A 42 -3.87 7.10 16.79
CA GLY A 42 -4.62 6.92 18.03
C GLY A 42 -5.39 5.60 18.06
N SER A 43 -6.20 5.44 19.10
CA SER A 43 -7.05 4.28 19.33
C SER A 43 -8.44 4.70 19.78
N GLU A 44 -9.45 3.91 19.45
CA GLU A 44 -10.79 4.03 20.02
C GLU A 44 -11.32 2.66 20.47
N VAL A 45 -12.15 2.65 21.50
CA VAL A 45 -12.79 1.42 21.99
C VAL A 45 -13.92 1.03 21.04
N VAL A 46 -13.90 -0.21 20.56
CA VAL A 46 -14.94 -0.80 19.71
C VAL A 46 -15.30 -2.17 20.25
N ALA A 47 -16.49 -2.27 20.86
CA ALA A 47 -16.94 -3.46 21.59
C ALA A 47 -15.92 -3.90 22.65
N ASP A 48 -15.33 -5.08 22.50
CA ASP A 48 -14.33 -5.69 23.39
C ASP A 48 -12.88 -5.54 22.88
N SER A 49 -12.68 -4.70 21.86
CA SER A 49 -11.38 -4.45 21.22
C SER A 49 -11.08 -2.96 21.11
N PHE A 50 -9.87 -2.64 20.63
CA PHE A 50 -9.49 -1.29 20.25
C PHE A 50 -9.27 -1.21 18.74
N ARG A 51 -9.92 -0.24 18.08
CA ARG A 51 -9.58 0.13 16.71
C ARG A 51 -8.38 1.07 16.76
N LEU A 52 -7.26 0.60 16.22
CA LEU A 52 -6.03 1.38 16.07
C LEU A 52 -6.06 2.13 14.74
N THR A 53 -5.59 3.37 14.73
CA THR A 53 -5.52 4.22 13.54
C THR A 53 -4.08 4.63 13.28
N GLY A 54 -3.64 4.44 12.05
CA GLY A 54 -2.30 4.75 11.56
C GLY A 54 -2.38 5.49 10.23
N GLN A 55 -1.29 6.16 9.87
CA GLN A 55 -1.20 6.84 8.59
C GLN A 55 0.19 6.70 7.96
N VAL A 56 0.24 6.33 6.68
CA VAL A 56 1.41 6.54 5.84
C VAL A 56 1.39 7.99 5.36
N LEU A 57 2.40 8.78 5.74
CA LEU A 57 2.55 10.17 5.31
C LEU A 57 3.24 10.25 3.95
N LEU A 58 4.26 9.42 3.72
CA LEU A 58 5.05 9.41 2.48
C LEU A 58 5.56 7.99 2.20
N SER A 59 5.69 7.65 0.91
CA SER A 59 6.45 6.48 0.45
C SER A 59 7.15 6.84 -0.87
N PRO A 60 8.23 7.64 -0.82
CA PRO A 60 8.85 8.20 -2.02
C PRO A 60 9.39 7.10 -2.94
N ASN A 61 8.99 7.14 -4.21
CA ASN A 61 9.48 6.29 -5.31
C ASN A 61 9.46 4.78 -5.06
N SER A 62 8.65 4.32 -4.10
CA SER A 62 8.46 2.91 -3.78
C SER A 62 7.05 2.70 -3.25
N ARG A 63 6.32 1.72 -3.80
CA ARG A 63 4.93 1.44 -3.42
C ARG A 63 4.89 0.79 -2.03
N VAL A 64 3.97 1.22 -1.18
CA VAL A 64 3.68 0.53 0.10
C VAL A 64 3.13 -0.87 -0.18
N LEU A 65 3.81 -1.87 0.37
CA LEU A 65 3.49 -3.29 0.22
C LEU A 65 2.67 -3.81 1.39
N GLU A 66 2.87 -3.27 2.59
CA GLU A 66 2.25 -3.74 3.84
C GLU A 66 2.10 -2.57 4.81
N ARG A 67 1.09 -2.61 5.67
CA ARG A 67 0.87 -1.66 6.76
C ARG A 67 0.07 -2.32 7.88
N GLY A 68 0.27 -1.87 9.10
CA GLY A 68 -0.38 -2.49 10.25
C GLY A 68 0.07 -1.87 11.56
N PHE A 69 -0.07 -2.64 12.63
CA PHE A 69 0.29 -2.22 13.97
C PHE A 69 1.07 -3.33 14.67
N GLU A 70 2.05 -2.92 15.45
CA GLU A 70 2.55 -3.73 16.55
C GLU A 70 1.93 -3.19 17.85
N TYR A 71 1.41 -4.07 18.69
CA TYR A 71 0.90 -3.68 20.01
C TYR A 71 1.20 -4.77 21.04
N GLY A 72 1.19 -4.39 22.32
CA GLY A 72 1.60 -5.30 23.37
C GLY A 72 1.75 -4.67 24.73
N ASN A 73 2.35 -5.42 25.65
CA ASN A 73 2.76 -5.01 26.97
C ASN A 73 4.06 -5.76 27.33
N ASP A 74 4.43 -5.83 28.62
CA ASP A 74 5.67 -6.48 29.04
C ASP A 74 5.73 -8.00 28.76
N THR A 75 4.57 -8.66 28.59
CA THR A 75 4.47 -10.12 28.42
C THR A 75 3.95 -10.53 27.05
N MET A 76 3.37 -9.61 26.27
CA MET A 76 2.73 -9.86 25.00
C MET A 76 3.22 -8.86 23.94
N LYS A 77 3.48 -9.36 22.74
CA LYS A 77 3.73 -8.55 21.54
C LYS A 77 3.03 -9.21 20.35
N VAL A 78 2.15 -8.47 19.70
CA VAL A 78 1.35 -8.92 18.56
C VAL A 78 1.53 -7.95 17.40
N THR A 79 1.62 -8.49 16.20
CA THR A 79 1.57 -7.73 14.94
C THR A 79 0.25 -8.03 14.25
N VAL A 80 -0.48 -6.98 13.86
CA VAL A 80 -1.72 -7.06 13.11
C VAL A 80 -1.58 -6.27 11.81
N GLU A 81 -1.88 -6.91 10.68
CA GLU A 81 -1.97 -6.23 9.40
C GLU A 81 -3.24 -5.38 9.36
N ALA A 82 -3.16 -4.18 8.79
CA ALA A 82 -4.33 -3.34 8.58
C ALA A 82 -5.23 -3.97 7.50
N TYR A 83 -6.54 -3.86 7.69
CA TYR A 83 -7.49 -4.36 6.68
C TYR A 83 -7.66 -3.39 5.50
N ASP A 84 -7.31 -2.11 5.71
CA ASP A 84 -7.36 -1.08 4.68
C ASP A 84 -6.01 -0.94 3.93
N SER A 85 -6.09 -0.53 2.67
CA SER A 85 -4.91 -0.24 1.83
C SER A 85 -4.71 1.24 1.51
N THR A 86 -5.47 2.11 2.18
CA THR A 86 -5.39 3.58 2.08
C THR A 86 -4.26 4.16 2.94
N ASP A 87 -3.94 5.44 2.73
CA ASP A 87 -2.92 6.14 3.50
C ASP A 87 -3.26 6.19 4.98
N VAL A 88 -4.52 6.48 5.33
CA VAL A 88 -5.06 6.27 6.68
C VAL A 88 -5.60 4.85 6.74
N PHE A 89 -5.15 4.06 7.70
CA PHE A 89 -5.48 2.65 7.81
C PHE A 89 -5.80 2.25 9.24
N HIS A 90 -6.55 1.16 9.37
CA HIS A 90 -7.03 0.68 10.66
C HIS A 90 -6.71 -0.78 10.88
N GLY A 91 -6.58 -1.13 12.16
CA GLY A 91 -6.45 -2.50 12.65
C GLY A 91 -7.21 -2.65 13.96
N TYR A 92 -7.49 -3.88 14.36
CA TYR A 92 -8.15 -4.17 15.62
C TYR A 92 -7.22 -4.99 16.51
N THR A 93 -7.19 -4.66 17.79
CA THR A 93 -6.62 -5.58 18.77
C THR A 93 -7.53 -6.79 18.92
N GLN A 94 -6.96 -7.91 19.38
CA GLN A 94 -7.76 -8.92 20.07
C GLN A 94 -8.34 -8.34 21.38
N THR A 95 -9.26 -9.07 22.02
CA THR A 95 -9.71 -8.77 23.38
C THR A 95 -8.50 -8.75 24.32
N LEU A 96 -8.36 -7.67 25.09
CA LEU A 96 -7.25 -7.46 26.02
C LEU A 96 -7.74 -7.62 27.45
N GLU A 97 -6.87 -8.14 28.31
CA GLU A 97 -7.09 -8.14 29.76
C GLU A 97 -6.87 -6.72 30.32
N PRO A 98 -7.41 -6.40 31.51
CA PRO A 98 -7.16 -5.11 32.16
C PRO A 98 -5.66 -4.85 32.32
N GLY A 99 -5.22 -3.63 31.98
CA GLY A 99 -3.81 -3.25 32.02
C GLY A 99 -3.43 -2.21 30.98
N ARG A 100 -2.15 -1.83 30.98
CA ARG A 100 -1.59 -0.84 30.06
C ARG A 100 -0.90 -1.51 28.88
N TYR A 101 -1.23 -1.06 27.68
CA TYR A 101 -0.67 -1.57 26.43
C TYR A 101 -0.04 -0.44 25.61
N TYR A 102 0.99 -0.77 24.84
CA TYR A 102 1.56 0.08 23.81
C TYR A 102 1.03 -0.32 22.43
N PHE A 103 1.03 0.61 21.49
CA PHE A 103 0.86 0.32 20.08
C PHE A 103 1.64 1.28 19.19
N THR A 104 2.08 0.78 18.03
CA THR A 104 2.86 1.52 17.04
C THR A 104 2.42 1.10 15.65
N ALA A 105 2.04 2.06 14.81
CA ALA A 105 1.75 1.83 13.40
C ALA A 105 3.05 1.56 12.63
N TYR A 106 3.02 0.65 11.66
CA TYR A 106 4.14 0.38 10.74
C TYR A 106 3.68 0.37 9.29
N ALA A 107 4.62 0.60 8.38
CA ALA A 107 4.43 0.35 6.95
C ALA A 107 5.74 -0.11 6.30
N ARG A 108 5.63 -0.96 5.28
CA ARG A 108 6.75 -1.53 4.54
C ARG A 108 6.60 -1.27 3.05
N ASN A 109 7.69 -0.95 2.38
CA ASN A 109 7.78 -0.90 0.93
C ASN A 109 8.99 -1.73 0.44
N GLY A 110 9.39 -1.56 -0.82
CA GLY A 110 10.53 -2.28 -1.39
C GLY A 110 11.91 -1.89 -0.82
N ILE A 111 11.98 -0.82 -0.03
CA ILE A 111 13.23 -0.29 0.56
C ILE A 111 13.35 -0.71 2.03
N GLY A 112 12.26 -0.69 2.78
CA GLY A 112 12.28 -1.10 4.17
C GLY A 112 10.95 -0.93 4.89
N THR A 113 11.01 -1.12 6.20
CA THR A 113 9.91 -0.92 7.13
C THR A 113 10.20 0.30 8.00
N SER A 114 9.19 1.11 8.24
CA SER A 114 9.25 2.23 9.17
C SER A 114 8.09 2.13 10.16
N TRP A 115 8.31 2.74 11.33
CA TRP A 115 7.36 2.77 12.43
C TRP A 115 7.03 4.22 12.78
N GLY A 116 5.79 4.46 13.20
CA GLY A 116 5.39 5.73 13.80
C GLY A 116 5.76 5.81 15.27
N ASP A 117 5.29 6.86 15.94
CA ASP A 117 5.45 7.01 17.39
C ASP A 117 4.72 5.88 18.16
N THR A 118 5.24 5.51 19.32
CA THR A 118 4.54 4.60 20.24
C THR A 118 3.52 5.37 21.07
N LEU A 119 2.27 4.93 21.02
CA LEU A 119 1.19 5.42 21.86
C LEU A 119 0.80 4.35 22.87
N TYR A 120 0.04 4.74 23.90
CA TYR A 120 -0.42 3.85 24.96
C TYR A 120 -1.94 3.94 25.12
N LEU A 121 -2.53 2.84 25.55
CA LEU A 121 -3.93 2.75 25.97
C LEU A 121 -4.02 1.97 27.29
N ASP A 122 -5.00 2.32 28.10
CA ASP A 122 -5.32 1.64 29.35
C ASP A 122 -6.64 0.88 29.18
N VAL A 123 -6.62 -0.41 29.49
CA VAL A 123 -7.77 -1.29 29.50
C VAL A 123 -8.30 -1.34 30.94
N PRO A 124 -9.57 -0.94 31.19
CA PRO A 124 -10.13 -0.83 32.53
C PRO A 124 -10.37 -2.18 33.21
#